data_AF-A0A9P6WLZ0-F1
#
_entry.id   AF-A0A9P6WLZ0-F1
#
_cell.length_a   1.000
_cell.length_b   1.000
_cell.length_c   1.000
_cell.angle_alpha   90.00
_cell.angle_beta   90.00
_cell.angle_gamma   90.00
#
_symmetry.space_group_name_H-M   'P 1'
#
loop_
_entity.id
_entity.type
_entity.pdbx_description
1 polymer ?
#
loop_
_entity_poly.entity_id
_entity_poly.type
_entity_poly.pdbx_seq_one_letter_code
_entity_poly.pdbx_strand_id
1 'polypeptide(L)'
;MDIDDVKIAILDENVKTTNEIATDISAQLALLARINKQAVYSVTPLMHRVHGLKLRQKNIDDVEDRVVEVKSYASRIQRLLEVLNNGMSGDGLNGISSIQNYMNALDGLDKINKELQSSGLGGFEGLKESLGEGILDGELSLRNSLLTKMKQICQIQSINKGGEGKVTSLIDEMRSIYAYLTNNRDMTSLEDIMLRERLNFIKREINKVKLSKPVVNKDQNYIYDGAPNGLGFPDYTNNMKAIINREVLFIGDIFQGLVHSLPNIITKVLRTMTDGYIYELNTLIEFIEMRRTSYNTMYYEIATGASMMISWMNENNLELSNTLRQLGDRCTNEAKKTFKDFFQYIKGRYGEMIINEERVETLNNTFMLIATRIHKLTSFRSYQVEFISNMKINEWLPDNLPNGFIAEKDSSSDAQFLLGTFYSDLIEYSFYSLSNKYDKKRNDEDIGIMLLFNLDGLQNLLEGKSILKQIIGKRGVERYERLKKKAMDKAVSEWSQLTASLMMASTKQGGQLSMSNKDLIKFIDDFNVKLEENSNLFRRKEMPSYFRQQMVSDIVKTLVPSYKIFYGNISGGGASSAARGVAKHLQVSPEELAGRLAQLGR
;
A
#
# COMPACT_ATOMS: atom_id res chain seq x y z
N MET A 1 -23.73 -128.37 -100.90
CA MET A 1 -23.32 -127.09 -100.29
C MET A 1 -24.16 -126.98 -99.04
N ASP A 2 -23.59 -127.13 -97.85
CA ASP A 2 -24.27 -126.66 -96.64
C ASP A 2 -23.71 -125.29 -96.31
N ILE A 3 -24.31 -124.30 -96.96
CA ILE A 3 -24.02 -122.87 -96.77
C ILE A 3 -24.30 -122.47 -95.32
N ASP A 4 -25.22 -123.17 -94.66
CA ASP A 4 -25.57 -122.91 -93.26
C ASP A 4 -24.45 -123.38 -92.31
N ASP A 5 -23.78 -124.51 -92.58
CA ASP A 5 -22.64 -124.97 -91.76
C ASP A 5 -21.43 -124.04 -91.89
N VAL A 6 -21.17 -123.50 -93.09
CA VAL A 6 -20.09 -122.52 -93.29
C VAL A 6 -20.43 -121.19 -92.63
N LYS A 7 -21.70 -120.74 -92.69
CA LYS A 7 -22.13 -119.52 -92.01
C LYS A 7 -22.14 -119.67 -90.49
N ILE A 8 -22.52 -120.83 -89.96
CA ILE A 8 -22.46 -121.15 -88.53
C ILE A 8 -20.99 -121.20 -88.07
N ALA A 9 -20.09 -121.81 -88.85
CA ALA A 9 -18.66 -121.83 -88.53
C ALA A 9 -18.03 -120.43 -88.54
N ILE A 10 -18.37 -119.58 -89.52
CA ILE A 10 -17.92 -118.18 -89.58
C ILE A 10 -18.54 -117.36 -88.44
N LEU A 11 -19.80 -117.60 -88.07
CA LEU A 11 -20.44 -116.95 -86.93
C LEU A 11 -19.80 -117.40 -85.62
N ASP A 12 -19.45 -118.68 -85.47
CA ASP A 12 -18.81 -119.21 -84.27
C ASP A 12 -17.37 -118.69 -84.15
N GLU A 13 -16.65 -118.56 -85.26
CA GLU A 13 -15.33 -117.92 -85.33
C GLU A 13 -15.41 -116.42 -85.04
N ASN A 14 -16.41 -115.71 -85.57
CA ASN A 14 -16.67 -114.30 -85.26
C ASN A 14 -17.13 -114.09 -83.82
N VAL A 15 -17.94 -114.98 -83.26
CA VAL A 15 -18.36 -114.95 -81.85
C VAL A 15 -17.17 -115.22 -80.97
N LYS A 16 -16.30 -116.16 -81.34
CA LYS A 16 -15.08 -116.49 -80.60
C LYS A 16 -14.08 -115.33 -80.63
N THR A 17 -13.83 -114.71 -81.78
CA THR A 17 -13.01 -113.49 -81.87
C THR A 17 -13.65 -112.31 -81.15
N THR A 18 -14.97 -112.12 -81.23
CA THR A 18 -15.66 -111.07 -80.48
C THR A 18 -15.58 -111.31 -78.98
N ASN A 19 -15.67 -112.57 -78.54
CA ASN A 19 -15.55 -112.93 -77.14
C ASN A 19 -14.10 -112.77 -76.65
N GLU A 20 -13.11 -113.13 -77.47
CA GLU A 20 -11.69 -112.87 -77.22
C GLU A 20 -11.41 -111.37 -77.09
N ILE A 21 -11.90 -110.55 -78.04
CA ILE A 21 -11.82 -109.08 -77.98
C ILE A 21 -12.56 -108.54 -76.76
N ALA A 22 -13.74 -109.07 -76.41
CA ALA A 22 -14.49 -108.65 -75.24
C ALA A 22 -13.76 -109.01 -73.94
N THR A 23 -13.13 -110.18 -73.86
CA THR A 23 -12.27 -110.54 -72.73
C THR A 23 -11.02 -109.68 -72.67
N ASP A 24 -10.41 -109.33 -73.80
CA ASP A 24 -9.24 -108.46 -73.85
C ASP A 24 -9.60 -107.02 -73.45
N ILE A 25 -10.72 -106.49 -73.95
CA ILE A 25 -11.26 -105.19 -73.54
C ILE A 25 -11.60 -105.21 -72.05
N SER A 26 -12.23 -106.27 -71.54
CA SER A 26 -12.58 -106.38 -70.13
C SER A 26 -11.33 -106.52 -69.25
N ALA A 27 -10.30 -107.22 -69.71
CA ALA A 27 -9.02 -107.32 -69.02
C ALA A 27 -8.26 -105.99 -69.04
N GLN A 28 -8.25 -105.28 -70.17
CA GLN A 28 -7.63 -103.96 -70.29
C GLN A 28 -8.38 -102.91 -69.47
N LEU A 29 -9.71 -102.95 -69.44
CA LEU A 29 -10.53 -102.07 -68.59
C LEU A 29 -10.32 -102.38 -67.10
N ALA A 30 -10.20 -103.65 -66.72
CA ALA A 30 -9.86 -104.02 -65.35
C ALA A 30 -8.45 -103.55 -64.95
N LEU A 31 -7.48 -103.65 -65.87
CA LEU A 31 -6.13 -103.13 -65.70
C LEU A 31 -6.15 -101.59 -65.57
N LEU A 32 -6.85 -100.89 -66.46
CA LEU A 32 -7.04 -99.44 -66.44
C LEU A 32 -7.73 -98.97 -65.16
N ALA A 33 -8.79 -99.66 -64.73
CA ALA A 33 -9.49 -99.34 -63.49
C ALA A 33 -8.59 -99.55 -62.26
N ARG A 34 -7.77 -100.59 -62.27
CA ARG A 34 -6.78 -100.85 -61.21
C ARG A 34 -5.67 -99.79 -61.18
N ILE A 35 -5.13 -99.43 -62.33
CA ILE A 35 -4.11 -98.37 -62.47
C ILE A 35 -4.71 -97.03 -62.05
N ASN A 36 -5.92 -96.70 -62.49
CA ASN A 36 -6.60 -95.46 -62.14
C ASN A 36 -6.91 -95.41 -60.64
N LYS A 37 -7.39 -96.51 -60.04
CA LYS A 37 -7.59 -96.61 -58.59
C LYS A 37 -6.27 -96.41 -57.83
N GLN A 38 -5.19 -97.03 -58.27
CA GLN A 38 -3.86 -96.88 -57.67
C GLN A 38 -3.30 -95.46 -57.84
N ALA A 39 -3.53 -94.82 -58.98
CA ALA A 39 -3.19 -93.43 -59.25
C ALA A 39 -4.03 -92.47 -58.38
N VAL A 40 -5.33 -92.70 -58.20
CA VAL A 40 -6.17 -91.91 -57.30
C VAL A 40 -5.70 -92.05 -55.85
N TYR A 41 -5.42 -93.27 -55.38
CA TYR A 41 -4.89 -93.48 -54.02
C TYR A 41 -3.53 -92.82 -53.77
N SER A 42 -2.68 -92.68 -54.80
CA SER A 42 -1.39 -92.00 -54.65
C SER A 42 -1.49 -90.48 -54.85
N VAL A 43 -2.32 -90.02 -55.78
CA VAL A 43 -2.44 -88.60 -56.17
C VAL A 43 -3.35 -87.81 -55.24
N THR A 44 -4.47 -88.35 -54.76
CA THR A 44 -5.38 -87.62 -53.86
C THR A 44 -4.70 -87.11 -52.57
N PRO A 45 -3.92 -87.92 -51.81
CA PRO A 45 -3.21 -87.42 -50.65
C PRO A 45 -2.10 -86.41 -51.01
N LEU A 46 -1.47 -86.54 -52.18
CA LEU A 46 -0.55 -85.53 -52.71
C LEU A 46 -1.28 -84.22 -53.02
N MET A 47 -2.47 -84.27 -53.63
CA MET A 47 -3.29 -83.10 -53.91
C MET A 47 -3.74 -82.38 -52.64
N HIS A 48 -4.13 -83.12 -51.60
CA HIS A 48 -4.44 -82.54 -50.29
C HIS A 48 -3.21 -81.89 -49.63
N ARG A 49 -2.03 -82.52 -49.73
CA ARG A 49 -0.77 -81.91 -49.27
C ARG A 49 -0.44 -80.64 -50.05
N VAL A 50 -0.59 -80.65 -51.37
CA VAL A 50 -0.37 -79.47 -52.23
C VAL A 50 -1.35 -78.36 -51.90
N HIS A 51 -2.62 -78.67 -51.65
CA HIS A 51 -3.61 -77.67 -51.26
C HIS A 51 -3.31 -77.10 -49.86
N GLY A 52 -2.94 -77.96 -48.90
CA GLY A 52 -2.48 -77.54 -47.58
C GLY A 52 -1.20 -76.69 -47.64
N LEU A 53 -0.26 -77.01 -48.54
CA LEU A 53 0.93 -76.21 -48.79
C LEU A 53 0.60 -74.86 -49.43
N LYS A 54 -0.31 -74.83 -50.42
CA LYS A 54 -0.80 -73.56 -51.01
C LYS A 54 -1.50 -72.68 -49.98
N LEU A 55 -2.30 -73.26 -49.10
CA LEU A 55 -2.95 -72.52 -48.02
C LEU A 55 -1.93 -71.98 -47.02
N ARG A 56 -0.93 -72.78 -46.64
CA ARG A 56 0.16 -72.33 -45.77
C ARG A 56 1.02 -71.26 -46.42
N GLN A 57 1.34 -71.39 -47.70
CA GLN A 57 2.08 -70.40 -48.46
C GLN A 57 1.31 -69.08 -48.48
N LYS A 58 0.03 -69.12 -48.84
CA LYS A 58 -0.83 -67.92 -48.80
C LYS A 58 -0.86 -67.28 -47.40
N ASN A 59 -1.02 -68.08 -46.34
CA ASN A 59 -1.00 -67.56 -44.97
C ASN A 59 0.37 -66.97 -44.59
N ILE A 60 1.48 -67.50 -45.10
CA ILE A 60 2.83 -66.95 -44.89
C ILE A 60 2.96 -65.61 -45.62
N ASP A 61 2.52 -65.55 -46.87
CA ASP A 61 2.52 -64.31 -47.67
C ASP A 61 1.66 -63.23 -46.99
N ASP A 62 0.45 -63.58 -46.52
CA ASP A 62 -0.44 -62.67 -45.77
C ASP A 62 0.20 -62.19 -44.45
N VAL A 63 0.99 -63.05 -43.76
CA VAL A 63 1.73 -62.66 -42.54
C VAL A 63 2.92 -61.77 -42.86
N GLU A 64 3.65 -62.06 -43.94
CA GLU A 64 4.77 -61.23 -44.42
C GLU A 64 4.28 -59.81 -44.74
N ASP A 65 3.17 -59.68 -45.45
CA ASP A 65 2.54 -58.39 -45.74
C ASP A 65 2.17 -57.62 -44.46
N ARG A 66 1.63 -58.29 -43.44
CA ARG A 66 1.33 -57.68 -42.14
C ARG A 66 2.58 -57.26 -41.38
N VAL A 67 3.67 -58.03 -41.44
CA VAL A 67 4.95 -57.66 -40.82
C VAL A 67 5.56 -56.44 -41.52
N VAL A 68 5.47 -56.37 -42.85
CA VAL A 68 5.89 -55.19 -43.62
C VAL A 68 5.06 -53.96 -43.22
N GLU A 69 3.74 -54.12 -43.06
CA GLU A 69 2.84 -53.07 -42.59
C GLU A 69 3.23 -52.57 -41.19
N VAL A 70 3.44 -53.48 -40.23
CA VAL A 70 3.91 -53.17 -38.86
C VAL A 70 5.25 -52.44 -38.86
N LYS A 71 6.21 -52.91 -39.66
CA LYS A 71 7.53 -52.25 -39.81
C LYS A 71 7.41 -50.85 -40.39
N SER A 72 6.47 -50.63 -41.31
CA SER A 72 6.21 -49.30 -41.87
C SER A 72 5.65 -48.35 -40.80
N TYR A 73 4.72 -48.80 -39.95
CA TYR A 73 4.20 -48.03 -38.83
C TYR A 73 5.29 -47.73 -37.80
N ALA A 74 6.10 -48.73 -37.42
CA ALA A 74 7.24 -48.54 -36.52
C ALA A 74 8.21 -47.46 -37.05
N SER A 75 8.48 -47.47 -38.36
CA SER A 75 9.38 -46.49 -38.99
C SER A 75 8.77 -45.08 -39.02
N ARG A 76 7.44 -44.97 -39.24
CA ARG A 76 6.72 -43.68 -39.16
C ARG A 76 6.72 -43.14 -37.72
N ILE A 77 6.45 -44.00 -36.74
CA ILE A 77 6.46 -43.65 -35.31
C ILE A 77 7.86 -43.16 -34.92
N GLN A 78 8.91 -43.91 -35.27
CA GLN A 78 10.28 -43.54 -34.94
C GLN A 78 10.67 -42.15 -35.49
N ARG A 79 10.30 -41.82 -36.73
CA ARG A 79 10.55 -40.48 -37.31
C ARG A 79 9.85 -39.37 -36.54
N LEU A 80 8.60 -39.59 -36.12
CA LEU A 80 7.85 -38.60 -35.33
C LEU A 80 8.43 -38.47 -33.93
N LEU A 81 8.80 -39.59 -33.28
CA LEU A 81 9.49 -39.59 -31.99
C LEU A 81 10.84 -38.87 -32.06
N GLU A 82 11.56 -38.95 -33.18
CA GLU A 82 12.81 -38.23 -33.38
C GLU A 82 12.61 -36.71 -33.35
N VAL A 83 11.52 -36.22 -33.97
CA VAL A 83 11.12 -34.81 -33.88
C VAL A 83 10.77 -34.43 -32.44
N LEU A 84 10.07 -35.29 -31.71
CA LEU A 84 9.73 -35.04 -30.30
C LEU A 84 10.98 -35.02 -29.41
N ASN A 85 11.89 -35.98 -29.56
CA ASN A 85 13.14 -36.05 -28.80
C ASN A 85 14.05 -34.84 -29.05
N ASN A 86 14.13 -34.37 -30.30
CA ASN A 86 14.87 -33.16 -30.65
C ASN A 86 14.26 -31.91 -29.97
N GLY A 87 12.94 -31.86 -29.80
CA GLY A 87 12.27 -30.78 -29.07
C GLY A 87 12.39 -30.87 -27.54
N MET A 88 12.65 -32.05 -26.97
CA MET A 88 12.89 -32.23 -25.52
C MET A 88 14.24 -31.65 -25.06
N SER A 89 15.22 -31.59 -25.96
CA SER A 89 16.49 -30.93 -25.71
C SER A 89 16.24 -29.42 -25.59
N GLY A 90 16.45 -28.82 -24.43
CA GLY A 90 15.93 -27.49 -24.01
C GLY A 90 16.10 -26.27 -24.93
N ASP A 91 16.80 -26.38 -26.07
CA ASP A 91 16.86 -25.37 -27.14
C ASP A 91 15.78 -25.53 -28.24
N GLY A 92 15.10 -26.69 -28.33
CA GLY A 92 14.30 -27.09 -29.49
C GLY A 92 12.88 -26.52 -29.60
N LEU A 93 12.27 -26.06 -28.50
CA LEU A 93 10.92 -25.48 -28.48
C LEU A 93 10.94 -23.94 -28.42
N ASN A 94 11.84 -23.31 -29.18
CA ASN A 94 11.93 -21.86 -29.31
C ASN A 94 11.41 -21.44 -30.69
N GLY A 95 10.54 -20.43 -30.74
CA GLY A 95 9.85 -20.00 -31.94
C GLY A 95 8.54 -20.76 -32.20
N ILE A 96 7.55 -20.03 -32.71
CA ILE A 96 6.21 -20.54 -33.03
C ILE A 96 6.26 -21.69 -34.05
N SER A 97 7.16 -21.61 -35.04
CA SER A 97 7.31 -22.65 -36.07
C SER A 97 7.77 -23.99 -35.51
N SER A 98 8.77 -23.96 -34.62
CA SER A 98 9.29 -25.17 -33.94
C SER A 98 8.20 -25.81 -33.07
N ILE A 99 7.42 -24.98 -32.36
CA ILE A 99 6.29 -25.43 -31.55
C ILE A 99 5.20 -26.06 -32.41
N GLN A 100 4.84 -25.44 -33.53
CA GLN A 100 3.85 -25.99 -34.46
C GLN A 100 4.31 -27.31 -35.07
N ASN A 101 5.58 -27.44 -35.44
CA ASN A 101 6.15 -28.70 -35.92
C ASN A 101 6.06 -29.80 -34.87
N TYR A 102 6.30 -29.47 -33.60
CA TYR A 102 6.15 -30.39 -32.47
C TYR A 102 4.70 -30.85 -32.26
N MET A 103 3.75 -29.90 -32.30
CA MET A 103 2.31 -30.20 -32.21
C MET A 103 1.83 -31.08 -33.36
N ASN A 104 2.29 -30.79 -34.59
CA ASN A 104 1.98 -31.59 -35.77
C ASN A 104 2.53 -33.02 -35.65
N ALA A 105 3.69 -33.20 -35.02
CA ALA A 105 4.24 -34.53 -34.77
C ALA A 105 3.39 -35.32 -33.76
N LEU A 106 2.91 -34.67 -32.69
CA LEU A 106 1.98 -35.26 -31.72
C LEU A 106 0.64 -35.65 -32.37
N ASP A 107 0.04 -34.76 -33.17
CA ASP A 107 -1.18 -35.07 -33.93
C ASP A 107 -0.93 -36.21 -34.95
N GLY A 108 0.29 -36.29 -35.50
CA GLY A 108 0.72 -37.38 -36.35
C GLY A 108 0.74 -38.73 -35.64
N LEU A 109 1.22 -38.78 -34.39
CA LEU A 109 1.20 -40.00 -33.57
C LEU A 109 -0.23 -40.44 -33.26
N ASP A 110 -1.14 -39.51 -32.95
CA ASP A 110 -2.56 -39.84 -32.74
C ASP A 110 -3.24 -40.37 -34.00
N LYS A 111 -2.93 -39.78 -35.17
CA LYS A 111 -3.43 -40.28 -36.44
C LYS A 111 -2.95 -41.71 -36.68
N ILE A 112 -1.68 -42.00 -36.42
CA ILE A 112 -1.12 -43.36 -36.52
C ILE A 112 -1.81 -44.30 -35.53
N ASN A 113 -2.07 -43.86 -34.30
CA ASN A 113 -2.78 -44.65 -33.30
C ASN A 113 -4.21 -45.02 -33.76
N LYS A 114 -4.94 -44.05 -34.33
CA LYS A 114 -6.28 -44.29 -34.94
C LYS A 114 -6.21 -45.23 -36.15
N GLU A 115 -5.22 -45.04 -37.03
CA GLU A 115 -4.97 -45.91 -38.19
C GLU A 115 -4.70 -47.36 -37.74
N LEU A 116 -3.82 -47.57 -36.75
CA LEU A 116 -3.49 -48.88 -36.19
C LEU A 116 -4.71 -49.61 -35.61
N GLN A 117 -5.61 -48.89 -34.93
CA GLN A 117 -6.85 -49.48 -34.43
C GLN A 117 -7.79 -49.87 -35.57
N SER A 118 -7.92 -49.03 -36.60
CA SER A 118 -8.77 -49.33 -37.77
C SER A 118 -8.26 -50.48 -38.63
N SER A 119 -6.94 -50.67 -38.72
CA SER A 119 -6.31 -51.76 -39.48
C SER A 119 -6.29 -53.11 -38.75
N GLY A 120 -6.82 -53.18 -37.51
CA GLY A 120 -6.81 -54.39 -36.69
C GLY A 120 -5.44 -54.74 -36.09
N LEU A 121 -4.47 -53.82 -36.17
CA LEU A 121 -3.10 -53.97 -35.65
C LEU A 121 -2.93 -53.40 -34.24
N GLY A 122 -4.02 -52.92 -33.61
CA GLY A 122 -4.00 -52.35 -32.25
C GLY A 122 -3.62 -53.34 -31.13
N GLY A 123 -3.46 -54.63 -31.43
CA GLY A 123 -2.99 -55.66 -30.50
C GLY A 123 -1.47 -55.78 -30.38
N PHE A 124 -0.69 -55.06 -31.21
CA PHE A 124 0.78 -55.05 -31.11
C PHE A 124 1.24 -54.19 -29.93
N GLU A 125 1.55 -54.85 -28.82
CA GLU A 125 1.85 -54.22 -27.53
C GLU A 125 3.03 -53.23 -27.60
N GLY A 126 4.14 -53.60 -28.24
CA GLY A 126 5.31 -52.72 -28.35
C GLY A 126 5.06 -51.43 -29.15
N LEU A 127 4.25 -51.49 -30.22
CA LEU A 127 3.88 -50.28 -30.98
C LEU A 127 2.96 -49.37 -30.17
N LYS A 128 2.02 -49.98 -29.45
CA LYS A 128 1.06 -49.27 -28.59
C LYS A 128 1.76 -48.60 -27.40
N GLU A 129 2.71 -49.29 -26.78
CA GLU A 129 3.52 -48.76 -25.68
C GLU A 129 4.39 -47.59 -26.16
N SER A 130 5.16 -47.76 -27.24
CA SER A 130 5.98 -46.67 -27.80
C SER A 130 5.16 -45.44 -28.23
N LEU A 131 3.95 -45.65 -28.76
CA LEU A 131 3.02 -44.56 -29.09
C LEU A 131 2.50 -43.86 -27.83
N GLY A 132 2.05 -44.64 -26.85
CA GLY A 132 1.50 -44.11 -25.60
C GLY A 132 2.53 -43.33 -24.79
N GLU A 133 3.73 -43.88 -24.61
CA GLU A 133 4.85 -43.22 -23.95
C GLU A 133 5.27 -41.96 -24.71
N GLY A 134 5.43 -42.04 -26.03
CA GLY A 134 5.84 -40.89 -26.85
C GLY A 134 4.85 -39.72 -26.81
N ILE A 135 3.54 -40.01 -26.82
CA ILE A 135 2.50 -38.99 -26.67
C ILE A 135 2.56 -38.38 -25.27
N LEU A 136 2.62 -39.21 -24.22
CA LEU A 136 2.68 -38.75 -22.84
C LEU A 136 3.92 -37.88 -22.57
N ASP A 137 5.10 -38.32 -23.01
CA ASP A 137 6.36 -37.60 -22.85
C ASP A 137 6.35 -36.29 -23.63
N GLY A 138 5.75 -36.28 -24.82
CA GLY A 138 5.60 -35.06 -25.62
C GLY A 138 4.65 -34.05 -24.99
N GLU A 139 3.54 -34.50 -24.41
CA GLU A 139 2.60 -33.66 -23.65
C GLU A 139 3.26 -33.08 -22.39
N LEU A 140 4.01 -33.91 -21.65
CA LEU A 140 4.79 -33.46 -20.48
C LEU A 140 5.88 -32.46 -20.88
N SER A 141 6.51 -32.64 -22.03
CA SER A 141 7.53 -31.73 -22.55
C SER A 141 6.93 -30.36 -22.92
N LEU A 142 5.76 -30.33 -23.57
CA LEU A 142 5.04 -29.08 -23.84
C LEU A 142 4.63 -28.37 -22.54
N ARG A 143 4.14 -29.12 -21.56
CA ARG A 143 3.82 -28.58 -20.22
C ARG A 143 5.07 -28.01 -19.52
N ASN A 144 6.21 -28.69 -19.60
CA ASN A 144 7.47 -28.20 -19.05
C ASN A 144 8.00 -26.97 -19.80
N SER A 145 7.77 -26.90 -21.11
CA SER A 145 8.11 -25.74 -21.94
C SER A 145 7.30 -24.50 -21.52
N LEU A 146 5.98 -24.64 -21.29
CA LEU A 146 5.14 -23.57 -20.72
C LEU A 146 5.72 -23.01 -19.41
N LEU A 147 6.09 -23.89 -18.49
CA LEU A 147 6.67 -23.49 -17.20
C LEU A 147 8.04 -22.82 -17.34
N THR A 148 8.87 -23.33 -18.25
CA THR A 148 10.19 -22.78 -18.53
C THR A 148 10.08 -21.38 -19.10
N LYS A 149 9.17 -21.16 -20.07
CA LYS A 149 8.90 -19.83 -20.64
C LYS A 149 8.33 -18.87 -19.60
N MET A 150 7.40 -19.32 -18.75
CA MET A 150 6.90 -18.51 -17.62
C MET A 150 8.05 -18.06 -16.70
N LYS A 151 8.98 -18.97 -16.35
CA LYS A 151 10.16 -18.64 -15.55
C LYS A 151 11.09 -17.66 -16.25
N GLN A 152 11.31 -17.81 -17.56
CA GLN A 152 12.13 -16.88 -18.35
C GLN A 152 11.52 -15.48 -18.37
N ILE A 153 10.20 -15.35 -18.56
CA ILE A 153 9.50 -14.06 -18.48
C ILE A 153 9.71 -13.42 -17.11
N CYS A 154 9.54 -14.19 -16.02
CA CYS A 154 9.77 -13.70 -14.66
C CYS A 154 11.21 -13.20 -14.45
N GLN A 155 12.20 -13.87 -15.02
CA GLN A 155 13.60 -13.43 -14.97
C GLN A 155 13.83 -12.13 -15.75
N ILE A 156 13.30 -12.03 -16.97
CA ILE A 156 13.41 -10.82 -17.81
C ILE A 156 12.79 -9.61 -17.11
N GLN A 157 11.58 -9.79 -16.56
CA GLN A 157 10.87 -8.74 -15.83
C GLN A 157 11.59 -8.33 -14.54
N SER A 158 12.33 -9.23 -13.89
CA SER A 158 13.12 -8.88 -12.69
C SER A 158 14.34 -8.00 -13.00
N ILE A 159 14.87 -8.02 -14.23
CA ILE A 159 16.13 -7.34 -14.58
C ILE A 159 15.86 -5.90 -15.08
N ASN A 160 14.61 -5.50 -15.31
CA ASN A 160 14.20 -4.16 -15.73
C ASN A 160 15.05 -3.58 -16.89
N LYS A 161 15.41 -4.42 -17.88
CA LYS A 161 16.16 -4.01 -19.07
C LYS A 161 15.50 -4.51 -20.35
N GLY A 162 14.93 -3.59 -21.12
CA GLY A 162 14.74 -3.68 -22.59
C GLY A 162 14.25 -5.01 -23.18
N GLY A 163 13.35 -5.73 -22.49
CA GLY A 163 12.96 -7.09 -22.84
C GLY A 163 11.55 -7.25 -23.40
N GLU A 164 10.83 -6.16 -23.65
CA GLU A 164 9.40 -6.20 -23.98
C GLU A 164 9.11 -7.06 -25.22
N GLY A 165 9.85 -6.88 -26.32
CA GLY A 165 9.66 -7.70 -27.52
C GLY A 165 9.94 -9.20 -27.30
N LYS A 166 10.89 -9.54 -26.42
CA LYS A 166 11.15 -10.95 -26.06
C LYS A 166 10.03 -11.52 -25.19
N VAL A 167 9.46 -10.72 -24.29
CA VAL A 167 8.32 -11.13 -23.47
C VAL A 167 7.09 -11.37 -24.35
N THR A 168 6.79 -10.50 -25.30
CA THR A 168 5.68 -10.69 -26.25
C THR A 168 5.84 -11.98 -27.04
N SER A 169 7.03 -12.24 -27.61
CA SER A 169 7.30 -13.50 -28.31
C SER A 169 7.09 -14.73 -27.43
N LEU A 170 7.53 -14.69 -26.18
CA LEU A 170 7.34 -15.80 -25.23
C LEU A 170 5.86 -15.98 -24.86
N ILE A 171 5.09 -14.89 -24.74
CA ILE A 171 3.64 -14.93 -24.50
C ILE A 171 2.95 -15.61 -25.68
N ASP A 172 3.26 -15.24 -26.93
CA ASP A 172 2.65 -15.85 -28.12
C ASP A 172 2.94 -17.35 -28.22
N GLU A 173 4.19 -17.75 -27.94
CA GLU A 173 4.58 -19.15 -27.86
C GLU A 173 3.80 -19.90 -26.76
N MET A 174 3.66 -19.30 -25.58
CA MET A 174 2.88 -19.88 -24.48
C MET A 174 1.39 -20.00 -24.81
N ARG A 175 0.81 -18.98 -25.45
CA ARG A 175 -0.60 -19.00 -25.90
C ARG A 175 -0.85 -20.14 -26.88
N SER A 176 0.07 -20.34 -27.83
CA SER A 176 0.00 -21.45 -28.79
C SER A 176 0.02 -22.82 -28.10
N ILE A 177 0.97 -23.03 -27.18
CA ILE A 177 1.08 -24.29 -26.42
C ILE A 177 -0.16 -24.52 -25.54
N TYR A 178 -0.61 -23.48 -24.83
CA TYR A 178 -1.78 -23.55 -23.97
C TYR A 178 -3.04 -23.91 -24.77
N ALA A 179 -3.29 -23.22 -25.89
CA ALA A 179 -4.45 -23.50 -26.74
C ALA A 179 -4.46 -24.94 -27.26
N TYR A 180 -3.31 -25.47 -27.67
CA TYR A 180 -3.19 -26.85 -28.13
C TYR A 180 -3.46 -27.87 -27.02
N LEU A 181 -2.83 -27.72 -25.84
CA LEU A 181 -3.01 -28.66 -24.75
C LEU A 181 -4.44 -28.63 -24.17
N THR A 182 -5.10 -27.47 -24.17
CA THR A 182 -6.48 -27.37 -23.69
C THR A 182 -7.48 -27.87 -24.72
N ASN A 183 -7.37 -27.47 -26.00
CA ASN A 183 -8.39 -27.78 -27.01
C ASN A 183 -8.21 -29.17 -27.65
N ASN A 184 -6.98 -29.64 -27.80
CA ASN A 184 -6.70 -30.90 -28.51
C ASN A 184 -6.39 -32.05 -27.55
N ARG A 185 -5.96 -31.76 -26.31
CA ARG A 185 -5.52 -32.76 -25.31
C ARG A 185 -6.36 -32.76 -24.02
N ASP A 186 -7.38 -31.90 -23.92
CA ASP A 186 -8.29 -31.80 -22.76
C ASP A 186 -7.57 -31.63 -21.40
N MET A 187 -6.41 -30.96 -21.35
CA MET A 187 -5.70 -30.71 -20.10
C MET A 187 -6.31 -29.55 -19.31
N THR A 188 -7.18 -29.84 -18.35
CA THR A 188 -8.00 -28.84 -17.63
C THR A 188 -7.35 -28.18 -16.39
N SER A 189 -6.04 -28.35 -16.15
CA SER A 189 -5.38 -27.86 -14.91
C SER A 189 -4.10 -27.08 -15.14
N LEU A 190 -3.90 -26.53 -16.34
CA LEU A 190 -2.66 -25.84 -16.70
C LEU A 190 -2.56 -24.44 -16.06
N GLU A 191 -3.70 -23.78 -15.87
CA GLU A 191 -3.80 -22.43 -15.31
C GLU A 191 -3.25 -22.40 -13.89
N ASP A 192 -3.65 -23.35 -13.04
CA ASP A 192 -3.23 -23.37 -11.63
C ASP A 192 -1.72 -23.54 -11.47
N ILE A 193 -1.09 -24.30 -12.37
CA ILE A 193 0.35 -24.52 -12.36
C ILE A 193 1.09 -23.25 -12.82
N MET A 194 0.62 -22.63 -13.90
CA MET A 194 1.18 -21.36 -14.40
C MET A 194 1.02 -20.24 -13.38
N LEU A 195 -0.17 -20.13 -12.77
CA LEU A 195 -0.48 -19.15 -11.73
C LEU A 195 0.36 -19.37 -10.48
N ARG A 196 0.66 -20.62 -10.09
CA ARG A 196 1.53 -20.90 -8.94
C ARG A 196 2.93 -20.31 -9.12
N GLU A 197 3.57 -20.54 -10.27
CA GLU A 197 4.88 -19.95 -10.57
C GLU A 197 4.80 -18.42 -10.60
N ARG A 198 3.75 -17.88 -11.21
CA ARG A 198 3.55 -16.43 -11.31
C ARG A 198 3.33 -15.77 -9.95
N LEU A 199 2.49 -16.34 -9.09
CA LEU A 199 2.25 -15.87 -7.72
C LEU A 199 3.51 -15.92 -6.87
N ASN A 200 4.37 -16.93 -7.06
CA ASN A 200 5.68 -16.99 -6.38
C ASN A 200 6.60 -15.86 -6.82
N PHE A 201 6.60 -15.50 -8.11
CA PHE A 201 7.33 -14.33 -8.62
C PHE A 201 6.76 -13.03 -8.04
N ILE A 202 5.44 -12.82 -8.09
CA ILE A 202 4.78 -11.63 -7.55
C ILE A 202 5.10 -11.45 -6.06
N LYS A 203 5.08 -12.51 -5.26
CA LYS A 203 5.46 -12.45 -3.84
C LYS A 203 6.89 -11.92 -3.64
N ARG A 204 7.84 -12.32 -4.50
CA ARG A 204 9.22 -11.80 -4.45
C ARG A 204 9.27 -10.32 -4.83
N GLU A 205 8.52 -9.91 -5.85
CA GLU A 205 8.42 -8.50 -6.27
C GLU A 205 7.82 -7.61 -5.18
N ILE A 206 6.73 -8.05 -4.54
CA ILE A 206 6.11 -7.35 -3.41
C ILE A 206 7.11 -7.23 -2.24
N ASN A 207 7.87 -8.29 -1.96
CA ASN A 207 8.89 -8.26 -0.91
C ASN A 207 10.02 -7.26 -1.19
N LYS A 208 10.37 -7.00 -2.45
CA LYS A 208 11.39 -5.98 -2.81
C LYS A 208 10.92 -4.56 -2.51
N VAL A 209 9.62 -4.30 -2.60
CA VAL A 209 9.01 -2.98 -2.33
C VAL A 209 8.44 -2.89 -0.92
N LYS A 210 8.67 -3.89 -0.06
CA LYS A 210 8.10 -3.94 1.28
C LYS A 210 8.49 -2.71 2.10
N LEU A 211 7.51 -2.16 2.82
CA LEU A 211 7.73 -1.00 3.67
C LEU A 211 8.63 -1.38 4.86
N SER A 212 9.69 -0.60 5.07
CA SER A 212 10.48 -0.68 6.30
C SER A 212 9.70 0.00 7.43
N LYS A 213 9.42 -0.75 8.50
CA LYS A 213 8.82 -0.17 9.70
C LYS A 213 9.75 0.92 10.26
N PRO A 214 9.20 2.05 10.77
CA PRO A 214 10.01 3.03 11.46
C PRO A 214 10.77 2.40 12.63
N VAL A 215 12.06 2.74 12.77
CA VAL A 215 12.82 2.37 13.96
C VAL A 215 12.22 3.12 15.15
N VAL A 216 11.95 2.40 16.24
CA VAL A 216 11.31 2.98 17.41
C VAL A 216 12.24 4.02 18.04
N ASN A 217 11.78 5.27 18.06
CA ASN A 217 12.47 6.32 18.78
C ASN A 217 12.13 6.19 20.28
N LYS A 218 13.17 6.20 21.12
CA LYS A 218 13.04 6.11 22.58
C LYS A 218 12.83 7.47 23.24
N ASP A 219 12.97 8.57 22.50
CA ASP A 219 12.69 9.90 23.00
C ASP A 219 11.18 10.06 23.27
N GLN A 220 10.83 10.34 24.53
CA GLN A 220 9.46 10.59 24.95
C GLN A 220 8.82 11.81 24.27
N ASN A 221 9.65 12.70 23.70
CA ASN A 221 9.22 13.91 23.01
C ASN A 221 9.15 13.72 21.49
N TYR A 222 9.45 12.51 21.02
CA TYR A 222 9.35 12.21 19.61
C TYR A 222 7.90 12.22 19.16
N ILE A 223 7.67 12.93 18.06
CA ILE A 223 6.50 12.79 17.21
C ILE A 223 7.02 12.39 15.84
N TYR A 224 6.36 11.41 15.23
CA TYR A 224 6.64 11.01 13.87
C TYR A 224 6.44 12.22 12.96
N ASP A 225 7.45 12.52 12.14
CA ASP A 225 7.58 13.70 11.27
C ASP A 225 7.77 13.32 9.79
N GLY A 226 7.51 12.05 9.45
CA GLY A 226 7.58 11.49 8.10
C GLY A 226 8.70 10.45 8.01
N ALA A 227 8.91 9.87 6.83
CA ALA A 227 10.06 9.03 6.53
C ALA A 227 11.16 9.89 5.88
N PRO A 228 12.19 10.38 6.60
CA PRO A 228 13.15 11.33 6.05
C PRO A 228 14.04 10.70 4.94
N ASN A 229 14.23 9.38 5.02
CA ASN A 229 15.13 8.60 4.16
C ASN A 229 14.48 7.30 3.64
N GLY A 230 13.15 7.17 3.72
CA GLY A 230 12.43 5.93 3.41
C GLY A 230 11.23 6.16 2.50
N LEU A 231 10.74 5.10 1.85
CA LEU A 231 9.48 5.12 1.11
C LEU A 231 8.32 5.30 2.11
N GLY A 232 7.54 6.36 1.96
CA GLY A 232 6.31 6.55 2.72
C GLY A 232 5.25 5.52 2.34
N PHE A 233 4.19 5.40 3.13
CA PHE A 233 3.09 4.50 2.78
C PHE A 233 2.38 4.85 1.44
N PRO A 234 2.24 6.14 1.06
CA PRO A 234 1.79 6.51 -0.29
C PRO A 234 2.71 6.01 -1.41
N ASP A 235 4.04 6.03 -1.20
CA ASP A 235 5.00 5.53 -2.20
C ASP A 235 4.91 4.00 -2.35
N TYR A 236 4.79 3.29 -1.22
CA TYR A 236 4.50 1.85 -1.22
C TYR A 236 3.21 1.55 -1.98
N THR A 237 2.16 2.36 -1.77
CA THR A 237 0.90 2.24 -2.49
C THR A 237 1.09 2.42 -3.99
N ASN A 238 1.84 3.43 -4.44
CA ASN A 238 2.12 3.64 -5.87
C ASN A 238 2.88 2.46 -6.50
N ASN A 239 3.89 1.94 -5.80
CA ASN A 239 4.61 0.74 -6.25
C ASN A 239 3.68 -0.48 -6.35
N MET A 240 2.79 -0.66 -5.37
CA MET A 240 1.82 -1.74 -5.37
C MET A 240 0.84 -1.62 -6.54
N LYS A 241 0.31 -0.43 -6.82
CA LYS A 241 -0.54 -0.16 -7.99
C LYS A 241 0.17 -0.52 -9.29
N ALA A 242 1.44 -0.15 -9.44
CA ALA A 242 2.23 -0.46 -10.63
C ALA A 242 2.41 -1.98 -10.82
N ILE A 243 2.71 -2.71 -9.73
CA ILE A 243 2.82 -4.18 -9.75
C ILE A 243 1.49 -4.81 -10.15
N ILE A 244 0.38 -4.37 -9.55
CA ILE A 244 -0.96 -4.90 -9.84
C ILE A 244 -1.34 -4.63 -11.30
N ASN A 245 -1.17 -3.39 -11.78
CA ASN A 245 -1.52 -3.03 -13.15
C ASN A 245 -0.73 -3.85 -14.17
N ARG A 246 0.58 -3.99 -13.97
CA ARG A 246 1.45 -4.84 -14.80
C ARG A 246 0.94 -6.28 -14.83
N GLU A 247 0.46 -6.78 -13.70
CA GLU A 247 0.01 -8.16 -13.59
C GLU A 247 -1.35 -8.39 -14.25
N VAL A 248 -2.29 -7.47 -14.09
CA VAL A 248 -3.60 -7.55 -14.76
C VAL A 248 -3.41 -7.58 -16.28
N LEU A 249 -2.54 -6.72 -16.81
CA LEU A 249 -2.20 -6.70 -18.24
C LEU A 249 -1.55 -8.02 -18.68
N PHE A 250 -0.55 -8.49 -17.95
CA PHE A 250 0.14 -9.75 -18.27
C PHE A 250 -0.78 -10.97 -18.28
N ILE A 251 -1.68 -11.09 -17.29
CA ILE A 251 -2.67 -12.18 -17.24
C ILE A 251 -3.68 -12.05 -18.39
N GLY A 252 -4.08 -10.82 -18.73
CA GLY A 252 -4.86 -10.54 -19.94
C GLY A 252 -4.14 -11.03 -21.19
N ASP A 253 -2.89 -10.63 -21.40
CA ASP A 253 -2.09 -10.98 -22.57
C ASP A 253 -1.92 -12.50 -22.74
N ILE A 254 -1.86 -13.28 -21.66
CA ILE A 254 -1.76 -14.75 -21.76
C ILE A 254 -3.11 -15.41 -22.04
N PHE A 255 -4.17 -15.03 -21.32
CA PHE A 255 -5.41 -15.83 -21.29
C PHE A 255 -6.57 -15.22 -22.10
N GLN A 256 -6.44 -13.99 -22.59
CA GLN A 256 -7.50 -13.33 -23.36
C GLN A 256 -7.90 -14.14 -24.60
N GLY A 257 -9.19 -14.46 -24.71
CA GLY A 257 -9.74 -15.26 -25.80
C GLY A 257 -9.46 -16.77 -25.70
N LEU A 258 -8.70 -17.20 -24.69
CA LEU A 258 -8.41 -18.62 -24.44
C LEU A 258 -9.24 -19.19 -23.29
N VAL A 259 -9.62 -18.36 -22.31
CA VAL A 259 -10.30 -18.81 -21.09
C VAL A 259 -11.54 -17.97 -20.79
N HIS A 260 -12.71 -18.62 -20.70
CA HIS A 260 -13.95 -17.95 -20.32
C HIS A 260 -13.96 -17.45 -18.88
N SER A 261 -13.23 -18.14 -17.97
CA SER A 261 -13.08 -17.77 -16.57
C SER A 261 -11.93 -16.76 -16.30
N LEU A 262 -11.48 -16.01 -17.30
CA LEU A 262 -10.45 -14.98 -17.14
C LEU A 262 -10.73 -13.99 -15.99
N PRO A 263 -11.97 -13.47 -15.81
CA PRO A 263 -12.28 -12.60 -14.66
C PRO A 263 -11.99 -13.26 -13.31
N ASN A 264 -12.27 -14.56 -13.17
CA ASN A 264 -12.02 -15.31 -11.94
C ASN A 264 -10.51 -15.49 -11.68
N ILE A 265 -9.72 -15.70 -12.74
CA ILE A 265 -8.26 -15.81 -12.66
C ILE A 265 -7.66 -14.48 -12.21
N ILE A 266 -8.05 -13.38 -12.85
CA ILE A 266 -7.59 -12.02 -12.48
C ILE A 266 -7.93 -11.76 -11.01
N THR A 267 -9.16 -12.05 -10.59
CA THR A 267 -9.60 -11.91 -9.21
C THR A 267 -8.74 -12.71 -8.22
N LYS A 268 -8.41 -13.97 -8.53
CA LYS A 268 -7.55 -14.82 -7.69
C LYS A 268 -6.15 -14.22 -7.52
N VAL A 269 -5.58 -13.66 -8.58
CA VAL A 269 -4.25 -13.01 -8.56
C VAL A 269 -4.30 -11.69 -7.79
N LEU A 270 -5.30 -10.85 -8.06
CA LEU A 270 -5.55 -9.59 -7.35
C LEU A 270 -5.74 -9.79 -5.84
N ARG A 271 -6.49 -10.82 -5.44
CA ARG A 271 -6.73 -11.13 -4.04
C ARG A 271 -5.43 -11.41 -3.28
N THR A 272 -4.53 -12.20 -3.87
CA THR A 272 -3.23 -12.51 -3.23
C THR A 272 -2.39 -11.24 -3.00
N MET A 273 -2.43 -10.31 -3.96
CA MET A 273 -1.70 -9.04 -3.91
C MET A 273 -2.33 -8.08 -2.89
N THR A 274 -3.65 -7.94 -2.91
CA THR A 274 -4.40 -7.06 -2.00
C THR A 274 -4.37 -7.56 -0.56
N ASP A 275 -4.42 -8.87 -0.33
CA ASP A 275 -4.25 -9.47 1.01
C ASP A 275 -2.87 -9.14 1.59
N GLY A 276 -1.81 -9.16 0.77
CA GLY A 276 -0.48 -8.72 1.18
C GLY A 276 -0.42 -7.23 1.56
N TYR A 277 -1.08 -6.37 0.78
CA TYR A 277 -1.21 -4.94 1.09
C TYR A 277 -1.98 -4.69 2.39
N ILE A 278 -3.11 -5.39 2.59
CA ILE A 278 -3.91 -5.34 3.82
C ILE A 278 -3.10 -5.78 5.04
N TYR A 279 -2.30 -6.83 4.90
CA TYR A 279 -1.42 -7.31 5.96
C TYR A 279 -0.41 -6.24 6.40
N GLU A 280 0.27 -5.59 5.46
CA GLU A 280 1.23 -4.52 5.78
C GLU A 280 0.54 -3.31 6.40
N LEU A 281 -0.65 -2.92 5.89
CA LEU A 281 -1.46 -1.84 6.47
C LEU A 281 -1.84 -2.14 7.93
N ASN A 282 -2.38 -3.33 8.22
CA ASN A 282 -2.72 -3.74 9.59
C ASN A 282 -1.50 -3.72 10.51
N THR A 283 -0.37 -4.21 10.00
CA THR A 283 0.88 -4.26 10.76
C THR A 283 1.35 -2.86 11.18
N LEU A 284 1.13 -1.84 10.34
CA LEU A 284 1.44 -0.45 10.67
C LEU A 284 0.43 0.14 11.64
N ILE A 285 -0.86 -0.15 11.47
CA ILE A 285 -1.90 0.26 12.42
C ILE A 285 -1.58 -0.27 13.82
N GLU A 286 -1.25 -1.56 13.94
CA GLU A 286 -0.82 -2.17 15.21
C GLU A 286 0.40 -1.46 15.80
N PHE A 287 1.40 -1.16 14.97
CA PHE A 287 2.59 -0.43 15.39
C PHE A 287 2.25 0.97 15.96
N ILE A 288 1.31 1.68 15.34
CA ILE A 288 0.86 3.01 15.78
C ILE A 288 0.07 2.90 17.08
N GLU A 289 -0.88 1.98 17.19
CA GLU A 289 -1.73 1.83 18.38
C GLU A 289 -0.90 1.49 19.63
N MET A 290 0.14 0.67 19.50
CA MET A 290 1.06 0.39 20.60
C MET A 290 1.85 1.63 21.07
N ARG A 291 1.96 2.68 20.24
CA ARG A 291 2.81 3.86 20.47
C ARG A 291 2.12 5.16 20.05
N ARG A 292 0.83 5.28 20.38
CA ARG A 292 -0.03 6.36 19.91
C ARG A 292 0.54 7.75 20.19
N THR A 293 1.11 7.98 21.37
CA THR A 293 1.68 9.28 21.75
C THR A 293 2.82 9.73 20.83
N SER A 294 3.55 8.84 20.16
CA SER A 294 4.67 9.23 19.30
C SER A 294 4.37 9.08 17.82
N TYR A 295 3.51 8.14 17.43
CA TYR A 295 3.32 7.78 16.02
C TYR A 295 1.92 8.11 15.46
N ASN A 296 1.05 8.79 16.22
CA ASN A 296 -0.32 9.11 15.75
C ASN A 296 -0.34 9.84 14.39
N THR A 297 0.62 10.74 14.15
CA THR A 297 0.74 11.50 12.90
C THR A 297 1.00 10.62 11.67
N MET A 298 1.47 9.39 11.87
CA MET A 298 1.61 8.41 10.79
C MET A 298 0.27 8.05 10.16
N TYR A 299 -0.85 8.21 10.89
CA TYR A 299 -2.20 8.02 10.34
C TYR A 299 -2.46 8.88 9.10
N TYR A 300 -1.85 10.06 8.99
CA TYR A 300 -1.99 10.90 7.79
C TYR A 300 -1.47 10.20 6.53
N GLU A 301 -0.28 9.60 6.59
CA GLU A 301 0.30 8.90 5.43
C GLU A 301 -0.44 7.59 5.11
N ILE A 302 -0.77 6.80 6.14
CA ILE A 302 -1.44 5.51 5.91
C ILE A 302 -2.88 5.67 5.44
N ALA A 303 -3.60 6.70 5.92
CA ALA A 303 -4.94 7.01 5.45
C ALA A 303 -4.94 7.51 3.99
N THR A 304 -4.01 8.40 3.64
CA THR A 304 -3.86 8.86 2.24
C THR A 304 -3.48 7.71 1.32
N GLY A 305 -2.50 6.86 1.69
CA GLY A 305 -2.15 5.70 0.88
C GLY A 305 -3.30 4.69 0.73
N ALA A 306 -4.02 4.38 1.81
CA ALA A 306 -5.18 3.49 1.72
C ALA A 306 -6.29 4.07 0.83
N SER A 307 -6.58 5.36 0.95
CA SER A 307 -7.58 6.06 0.12
C SER A 307 -7.16 6.10 -1.36
N MET A 308 -5.87 6.35 -1.62
CA MET A 308 -5.30 6.27 -2.97
C MET A 308 -5.49 4.88 -3.57
N MET A 309 -5.28 3.80 -2.81
CA MET A 309 -5.48 2.43 -3.28
C MET A 309 -6.95 2.15 -3.58
N ILE A 310 -7.85 2.53 -2.66
CA ILE A 310 -9.30 2.33 -2.80
C ILE A 310 -9.84 3.08 -4.03
N SER A 311 -9.49 4.36 -4.20
CA SER A 311 -9.91 5.16 -5.36
C SER A 311 -9.46 4.53 -6.66
N TRP A 312 -8.18 4.16 -6.73
CA TRP A 312 -7.61 3.54 -7.93
C TRP A 312 -8.25 2.19 -8.28
N MET A 313 -8.54 1.35 -7.28
CA MET A 313 -9.24 0.08 -7.52
C MET A 313 -10.65 0.31 -8.07
N ASN A 314 -11.40 1.28 -7.51
CA ASN A 314 -12.73 1.64 -8.00
C ASN A 314 -12.67 2.21 -9.43
N GLU A 315 -11.74 3.12 -9.72
CA GLU A 315 -11.54 3.73 -11.05
C GLU A 315 -11.23 2.67 -12.13
N ASN A 316 -10.51 1.61 -11.76
CA ASN A 316 -10.15 0.51 -12.67
C ASN A 316 -11.15 -0.66 -12.64
N ASN A 317 -12.32 -0.50 -12.00
CA ASN A 317 -13.35 -1.54 -11.85
C ASN A 317 -12.81 -2.87 -11.27
N LEU A 318 -11.83 -2.80 -10.36
CA LEU A 318 -11.26 -3.97 -9.70
C LEU A 318 -12.08 -4.33 -8.45
N GLU A 319 -12.16 -5.62 -8.10
CA GLU A 319 -12.87 -6.06 -6.90
C GLU A 319 -12.20 -5.51 -5.63
N LEU A 320 -12.93 -4.65 -4.91
CA LEU A 320 -12.45 -4.07 -3.66
C LEU A 320 -12.80 -4.97 -2.48
N SER A 321 -11.77 -5.42 -1.75
CA SER A 321 -11.95 -6.13 -0.48
C SER A 321 -12.68 -5.27 0.56
N ASN A 322 -13.73 -5.83 1.17
CA ASN A 322 -14.44 -5.19 2.28
C ASN A 322 -13.50 -4.84 3.44
N THR A 323 -12.50 -5.68 3.71
CA THR A 323 -11.50 -5.45 4.75
C THR A 323 -10.67 -4.20 4.45
N LEU A 324 -10.22 -4.03 3.20
CA LEU A 324 -9.46 -2.83 2.80
C LEU A 324 -10.31 -1.56 2.96
N ARG A 325 -11.59 -1.60 2.57
CA ARG A 325 -12.50 -0.47 2.75
C ARG A 325 -12.66 -0.09 4.22
N GLN A 326 -12.94 -1.06 5.09
CA GLN A 326 -13.10 -0.83 6.53
C GLN A 326 -11.83 -0.28 7.18
N LEU A 327 -10.65 -0.80 6.78
CA LEU A 327 -9.38 -0.30 7.28
C LEU A 327 -9.07 1.10 6.77
N GLY A 328 -9.36 1.39 5.50
CA GLY A 328 -9.24 2.74 4.94
C GLY A 328 -10.11 3.77 5.68
N ASP A 329 -11.37 3.43 5.92
CA ASP A 329 -12.31 4.27 6.68
C ASP A 329 -11.82 4.48 8.13
N ARG A 330 -11.33 3.41 8.77
CA ARG A 330 -10.72 3.50 10.11
C ARG A 330 -9.51 4.44 10.12
N CYS A 331 -8.57 4.29 9.19
CA CYS A 331 -7.39 5.14 9.11
C CYS A 331 -7.78 6.61 8.89
N THR A 332 -8.75 6.88 8.02
CA THR A 332 -9.28 8.24 7.79
C THR A 332 -9.87 8.85 9.06
N ASN A 333 -10.63 8.08 9.83
CA ASN A 333 -11.21 8.53 11.09
C ASN A 333 -10.13 8.80 12.15
N GLU A 334 -9.11 7.92 12.27
CA GLU A 334 -8.00 8.12 13.20
C GLU A 334 -7.09 9.30 12.79
N ALA A 335 -6.90 9.53 11.49
CA ALA A 335 -6.21 10.73 10.98
C ALA A 335 -6.95 12.01 11.39
N LYS A 336 -8.29 12.06 11.27
CA LYS A 336 -9.09 13.19 11.79
C LYS A 336 -9.04 13.31 13.31
N LYS A 337 -9.03 12.18 14.03
CA LYS A 337 -8.93 12.15 15.48
C LYS A 337 -7.58 12.66 15.98
N THR A 338 -6.52 12.59 15.16
CA THR A 338 -5.18 13.07 15.51
C THR A 338 -5.17 14.56 15.89
N PHE A 339 -6.04 15.39 15.29
CA PHE A 339 -6.22 16.80 15.68
C PHE A 339 -6.68 16.94 17.14
N LYS A 340 -7.67 16.14 17.56
CA LYS A 340 -8.18 16.11 18.95
C LYS A 340 -7.16 15.52 19.93
N ASP A 341 -6.52 14.42 19.53
CA ASP A 341 -5.52 13.72 20.36
C ASP A 341 -4.36 14.65 20.72
N PHE A 342 -4.03 15.64 19.89
CA PHE A 342 -2.99 16.62 20.20
C PHE A 342 -3.40 17.57 21.35
N PHE A 343 -4.65 18.01 21.42
CA PHE A 343 -5.16 18.77 22.57
C PHE A 343 -5.19 17.92 23.84
N GLN A 344 -5.56 16.64 23.73
CA GLN A 344 -5.49 15.69 24.85
C GLN A 344 -4.06 15.51 25.35
N TYR A 345 -3.09 15.42 24.44
CA TYR A 345 -1.66 15.36 24.78
C TYR A 345 -1.22 16.62 25.55
N ILE A 346 -1.56 17.82 25.06
CA ILE A 346 -1.23 19.08 25.76
C ILE A 346 -1.84 19.09 27.16
N LYS A 347 -3.12 18.72 27.28
CA LYS A 347 -3.82 18.63 28.56
C LYS A 347 -3.13 17.65 29.53
N GLY A 348 -2.76 16.47 29.05
CA GLY A 348 -2.06 15.45 29.83
C GLY A 348 -0.72 15.97 30.35
N ARG A 349 0.08 16.60 29.47
CA ARG A 349 1.39 17.16 29.85
C ARG A 349 1.30 18.26 30.91
N TYR A 350 0.32 19.16 30.82
CA TYR A 350 0.09 20.16 31.88
C TYR A 350 -0.54 19.56 33.15
N GLY A 351 -1.27 18.45 33.03
CA GLY A 351 -1.75 17.65 34.16
C GLY A 351 -0.60 17.08 34.99
N GLU A 352 0.35 16.43 34.32
CA GLU A 352 1.56 15.81 34.89
C GLU A 352 2.59 16.82 35.40
N MET A 353 2.51 18.08 34.96
CA MET A 353 3.45 19.13 35.34
C MET A 353 3.38 19.42 36.85
N ILE A 354 4.51 19.23 37.53
CA ILE A 354 4.73 19.59 38.93
C ILE A 354 5.33 20.99 38.98
N ILE A 355 4.68 21.89 39.72
CA ILE A 355 5.18 23.26 39.93
C ILE A 355 6.05 23.28 41.18
N ASN A 356 7.31 23.72 41.02
CA ASN A 356 8.12 24.12 42.15
C ASN A 356 7.79 25.58 42.52
N GLU A 357 7.31 25.79 43.75
CA GLU A 357 6.90 27.10 44.26
C GLU A 357 8.12 27.91 44.75
N GLU A 358 9.26 27.26 45.00
CA GLU A 358 10.48 27.92 45.49
C GLU A 358 11.39 28.46 44.37
N ARG A 359 11.21 27.99 43.12
CA ARG A 359 12.01 28.43 41.96
C ARG A 359 11.17 29.25 40.98
N VAL A 360 11.61 30.48 40.72
CA VAL A 360 11.04 31.31 39.64
C VAL A 360 11.57 30.81 38.29
N GLU A 361 10.91 29.81 37.72
CA GLU A 361 11.14 29.42 36.32
C GLU A 361 10.54 30.46 35.38
N THR A 362 11.37 31.05 34.51
CA THR A 362 10.97 31.96 33.44
C THR A 362 10.64 31.21 32.15
N LEU A 363 11.47 30.24 31.76
CA LEU A 363 11.22 29.34 30.62
C LEU A 363 10.67 28.00 31.12
N ASN A 364 9.50 27.60 30.62
CA ASN A 364 8.86 26.36 31.03
C ASN A 364 9.17 25.23 30.03
N ASN A 365 9.80 24.16 30.52
CA ASN A 365 10.19 23.02 29.69
C ASN A 365 8.99 22.36 28.99
N THR A 366 7.85 22.24 29.68
CA THR A 366 6.63 21.64 29.11
C THR A 366 6.08 22.47 27.96
N PHE A 367 6.06 23.80 28.08
CA PHE A 367 5.64 24.69 26.99
C PHE A 367 6.57 24.56 25.79
N MET A 368 7.89 24.62 25.99
CA MET A 368 8.86 24.52 24.89
C MET A 368 8.82 23.16 24.18
N LEU A 369 8.58 22.09 24.94
CA LEU A 369 8.36 20.75 24.42
C LEU A 369 7.10 20.68 23.54
N ILE A 370 5.99 21.28 23.99
CA ILE A 370 4.76 21.38 23.19
C ILE A 370 5.02 22.22 21.94
N ALA A 371 5.65 23.39 22.05
CA ALA A 371 5.97 24.27 20.94
C ALA A 371 6.83 23.57 19.87
N THR A 372 7.84 22.81 20.29
CA THR A 372 8.69 22.00 19.41
C THR A 372 7.87 20.93 18.68
N ARG A 373 6.94 20.28 19.39
CA ARG A 373 6.06 19.26 18.83
C ARG A 373 5.03 19.85 17.86
N ILE A 374 4.51 21.04 18.14
CA ILE A 374 3.67 21.82 17.21
C ILE A 374 4.46 22.12 15.93
N HIS A 375 5.72 22.54 16.05
CA HIS A 375 6.57 22.79 14.89
C HIS A 375 6.79 21.51 14.05
N LYS A 376 7.14 20.37 14.68
CA LYS A 376 7.29 19.08 13.98
C LYS A 376 6.00 18.60 13.30
N LEU A 377 4.84 18.88 13.89
CA LEU A 377 3.54 18.54 13.31
C LEU A 377 3.33 19.20 11.93
N THR A 378 4.00 20.32 11.66
CA THR A 378 3.89 21.05 10.37
C THR A 378 4.46 20.29 9.18
N SER A 379 5.28 19.26 9.39
CA SER A 379 5.80 18.40 8.31
C SER A 379 4.69 17.72 7.49
N PHE A 380 3.51 17.47 8.09
CA PHE A 380 2.36 16.86 7.42
C PHE A 380 1.35 17.88 6.89
N ARG A 381 1.75 19.13 6.66
CA ARG A 381 0.85 20.19 6.18
C ARG A 381 -0.03 19.75 5.00
N SER A 382 0.58 19.11 3.99
CA SER A 382 -0.14 18.66 2.79
C SER A 382 -1.28 17.71 3.11
N TYR A 383 -1.02 16.69 3.93
CA TYR A 383 -2.02 15.73 4.36
C TYR A 383 -3.07 16.36 5.28
N GLN A 384 -2.65 17.20 6.23
CA GLN A 384 -3.57 17.84 7.18
C GLN A 384 -4.66 18.67 6.50
N VAL A 385 -4.32 19.35 5.40
CA VAL A 385 -5.27 20.12 4.58
C VAL A 385 -6.39 19.23 4.04
N GLU A 386 -6.06 18.02 3.59
CA GLU A 386 -7.04 17.06 3.09
C GLU A 386 -8.01 16.61 4.20
N PHE A 387 -7.50 16.21 5.36
CA PHE A 387 -8.34 15.70 6.44
C PHE A 387 -9.16 16.78 7.13
N ILE A 388 -8.58 17.98 7.34
CA ILE A 388 -9.27 19.07 8.02
C ILE A 388 -10.36 19.70 7.15
N SER A 389 -10.28 19.58 5.82
CA SER A 389 -11.33 20.05 4.89
C SER A 389 -12.70 19.43 5.17
N ASN A 390 -12.72 18.23 5.78
CA ASN A 390 -13.92 17.48 6.12
C ASN A 390 -14.31 17.62 7.61
N MET A 391 -13.73 18.60 8.32
CA MET A 391 -14.04 18.89 9.73
C MET A 391 -14.72 20.25 9.84
N LYS A 392 -15.58 20.40 10.84
CA LYS A 392 -16.15 21.71 11.19
C LYS A 392 -15.14 22.50 12.01
N ILE A 393 -15.23 23.84 11.94
CA ILE A 393 -14.45 24.70 12.82
C ILE A 393 -14.71 24.34 14.29
N ASN A 394 -13.67 24.39 15.11
CA ASN A 394 -13.70 24.05 16.54
C ASN A 394 -13.99 22.57 16.84
N GLU A 395 -14.20 21.71 15.84
CA GLU A 395 -14.47 20.30 16.07
C GLU A 395 -13.28 19.61 16.77
N TRP A 396 -12.06 20.09 16.59
CA TRP A 396 -10.84 19.58 17.26
C TRP A 396 -10.70 19.98 18.72
N LEU A 397 -11.47 20.97 19.20
CA LEU A 397 -11.33 21.49 20.55
C LEU A 397 -11.90 20.50 21.59
N PRO A 398 -11.29 20.41 22.79
CA PRO A 398 -11.85 19.64 23.89
C PRO A 398 -13.06 20.36 24.51
N ASP A 399 -13.96 19.59 25.13
CA ASP A 399 -15.17 20.14 25.76
C ASP A 399 -14.86 21.14 26.90
N ASN A 400 -13.76 20.90 27.61
CA ASN A 400 -13.32 21.73 28.73
C ASN A 400 -12.13 22.59 28.30
N LEU A 401 -12.38 23.87 28.03
CA LEU A 401 -11.39 24.84 27.62
C LEU A 401 -10.78 25.56 28.85
N PRO A 402 -9.49 25.92 28.80
CA PRO A 402 -8.86 26.70 29.87
C PRO A 402 -9.47 28.11 29.96
N ASN A 403 -9.57 28.65 31.18
CA ASN A 403 -10.01 30.02 31.44
C ASN A 403 -9.25 31.03 30.56
N GLY A 404 -9.99 31.94 29.95
CA GLY A 404 -9.44 32.98 29.06
C GLY A 404 -9.29 32.57 27.59
N PHE A 405 -9.40 31.28 27.25
CA PHE A 405 -9.43 30.80 25.87
C PHE A 405 -10.78 31.15 25.23
N ILE A 406 -10.73 31.68 24.00
CA ILE A 406 -11.92 32.05 23.24
C ILE A 406 -11.85 31.33 21.89
N ALA A 407 -12.77 30.39 21.67
CA ALA A 407 -12.87 29.66 20.41
C ALA A 407 -13.20 30.61 19.25
N GLU A 408 -12.68 30.28 18.07
CA GLU A 408 -12.89 31.07 16.87
C GLU A 408 -14.37 31.08 16.48
N LYS A 409 -14.92 32.26 16.19
CA LYS A 409 -16.34 32.43 15.88
C LYS A 409 -16.62 32.50 14.39
N ASP A 410 -15.60 32.85 13.60
CA ASP A 410 -15.75 32.99 12.16
C ASP A 410 -15.93 31.62 11.51
N SER A 411 -17.06 31.41 10.84
CA SER A 411 -17.29 30.20 10.06
C SER A 411 -16.59 30.30 8.71
N SER A 412 -15.69 29.36 8.41
CA SER A 412 -15.10 29.18 7.09
C SER A 412 -14.91 27.69 6.82
N SER A 413 -15.14 27.27 5.57
CA SER A 413 -14.89 25.92 5.09
C SER A 413 -13.55 25.79 4.35
N ASP A 414 -12.78 26.88 4.24
CA ASP A 414 -11.45 26.82 3.62
C ASP A 414 -10.49 26.00 4.49
N ALA A 415 -9.91 24.96 3.92
CA ALA A 415 -9.02 24.05 4.63
C ALA A 415 -7.74 24.73 5.13
N GLN A 416 -7.20 25.71 4.39
CA GLN A 416 -6.03 26.47 4.87
C GLN A 416 -6.40 27.35 6.07
N PHE A 417 -7.57 28.00 6.01
CA PHE A 417 -8.10 28.75 7.14
C PHE A 417 -8.32 27.87 8.38
N LEU A 418 -8.95 26.70 8.22
CA LEU A 418 -9.17 25.75 9.31
C LEU A 418 -7.84 25.30 9.92
N LEU A 419 -6.85 25.01 9.08
CA LEU A 419 -5.53 24.58 9.55
C LEU A 419 -4.81 25.69 10.30
N GLY A 420 -4.80 26.92 9.77
CA GLY A 420 -4.22 28.07 10.45
C GLY A 420 -4.89 28.35 11.80
N THR A 421 -6.22 28.17 11.87
CA THR A 421 -6.99 28.28 13.11
C THR A 421 -6.62 27.18 14.10
N PHE A 422 -6.53 25.93 13.66
CA PHE A 422 -6.11 24.80 14.50
C PHE A 422 -4.73 25.04 15.14
N TYR A 423 -3.71 25.45 14.37
CA TYR A 423 -2.39 25.73 14.93
C TYR A 423 -2.39 26.93 15.89
N SER A 424 -3.18 27.97 15.58
CA SER A 424 -3.34 29.11 16.48
C SER A 424 -4.04 28.70 17.78
N ASP A 425 -5.05 27.84 17.71
CA ASP A 425 -5.75 27.29 18.86
C ASP A 425 -4.82 26.42 19.71
N LEU A 426 -3.92 25.62 19.12
CA LEU A 426 -2.93 24.85 19.87
C LEU A 426 -2.01 25.76 20.69
N ILE A 427 -1.53 26.86 20.08
CA ILE A 427 -0.68 27.85 20.75
C ILE A 427 -1.44 28.53 21.89
N GLU A 428 -2.65 29.02 21.61
CA GLU A 428 -3.50 29.68 22.61
C GLU A 428 -3.87 28.73 23.75
N TYR A 429 -4.25 27.49 23.43
CA TYR A 429 -4.59 26.48 24.42
C TYR A 429 -3.40 26.15 25.32
N SER A 430 -2.19 26.03 24.76
CA SER A 430 -0.96 25.83 25.52
C SER A 430 -0.67 27.03 26.44
N PHE A 431 -0.84 28.26 25.94
CA PHE A 431 -0.66 29.50 26.69
C PHE A 431 -1.59 29.59 27.91
N TYR A 432 -2.91 29.42 27.72
CA TYR A 432 -3.86 29.51 28.83
C TYR A 432 -3.76 28.31 29.77
N SER A 433 -3.41 27.12 29.28
CA SER A 433 -3.17 25.96 30.14
C SER A 433 -1.99 26.18 31.08
N LEU A 434 -0.90 26.77 30.58
CA LEU A 434 0.24 27.16 31.41
C LEU A 434 -0.17 28.26 32.42
N SER A 435 -0.83 29.33 31.97
CA SER A 435 -1.28 30.42 32.84
C SER A 435 -2.15 29.91 33.99
N ASN A 436 -3.18 29.11 33.70
CA ASN A 436 -4.12 28.61 34.71
C ASN A 436 -3.48 27.67 35.72
N LYS A 437 -2.42 26.96 35.33
CA LYS A 437 -1.69 26.08 36.24
C LYS A 437 -0.94 26.88 37.32
N TYR A 438 -0.53 28.13 37.01
CA TYR A 438 0.16 29.02 37.94
C TYR A 438 -0.73 30.09 38.61
N ASP A 439 -1.94 30.35 38.09
CA ASP A 439 -2.86 31.44 38.49
C ASP A 439 -3.22 31.48 40.00
N LYS A 440 -3.05 30.37 40.73
CA LYS A 440 -3.28 30.27 42.19
C LYS A 440 -1.99 30.18 43.02
N LYS A 441 -0.83 30.18 42.38
CA LYS A 441 0.47 29.86 42.98
C LYS A 441 1.49 30.98 42.87
N ARG A 442 1.26 31.94 41.98
CA ARG A 442 2.14 33.09 41.72
C ARG A 442 1.30 34.35 41.52
N ASN A 443 1.92 35.51 41.70
CA ASN A 443 1.31 36.79 41.35
C ASN A 443 1.17 36.93 39.83
N ASP A 444 0.30 37.83 39.39
CA ASP A 444 0.06 38.08 37.96
C ASP A 444 1.32 38.57 37.23
N GLU A 445 2.17 39.34 37.93
CA GLU A 445 3.40 39.88 37.36
C GLU A 445 4.38 38.77 36.95
N ASP A 446 4.65 37.81 37.83
CA ASP A 446 5.59 36.70 37.56
C ASP A 446 5.01 35.73 36.52
N ILE A 447 3.69 35.52 36.52
CA ILE A 447 3.00 34.74 35.49
C ILE A 447 3.15 35.44 34.14
N GLY A 448 2.93 36.75 34.07
CA GLY A 448 3.08 37.54 32.85
C GLY A 448 4.49 37.47 32.28
N ILE A 449 5.52 37.65 33.12
CA ILE A 449 6.93 37.54 32.72
C ILE A 449 7.23 36.13 32.19
N MET A 450 6.85 35.07 32.92
CA MET A 450 7.04 33.69 32.46
C MET A 450 6.37 33.44 31.11
N LEU A 451 5.12 33.90 30.92
CA LEU A 451 4.40 33.73 29.66
C LEU A 451 5.09 34.46 28.50
N LEU A 452 5.63 35.67 28.71
CA LEU A 452 6.39 36.40 27.70
C LEU A 452 7.64 35.64 27.24
N PHE A 453 8.42 35.09 28.18
CA PHE A 453 9.60 34.28 27.86
C PHE A 453 9.27 33.04 27.04
N ASN A 454 8.18 32.35 27.40
CA ASN A 454 7.74 31.16 26.66
C ASN A 454 7.24 31.51 25.26
N LEU A 455 6.52 32.63 25.11
CA LEU A 455 6.13 33.15 23.80
C LEU A 455 7.33 33.56 22.95
N ASP A 456 8.38 34.13 23.54
CA ASP A 456 9.63 34.46 22.86
C ASP A 456 10.34 33.20 22.33
N GLY A 457 10.42 32.16 23.15
CA GLY A 457 10.92 30.86 22.73
C GLY A 457 10.15 30.30 21.52
N LEU A 458 8.82 30.48 21.49
CA LEU A 458 7.99 30.14 20.33
C LEU A 458 8.23 31.10 19.13
N GLN A 459 8.56 32.37 19.38
CA GLN A 459 8.86 33.34 18.32
C GLN A 459 10.02 32.85 17.45
N ASN A 460 11.08 32.32 18.07
CA ASN A 460 12.22 31.74 17.35
C ASN A 460 11.79 30.62 16.38
N LEU A 461 10.73 29.87 16.69
CA LEU A 461 10.15 28.84 15.82
C LEU A 461 9.21 29.41 14.74
N LEU A 462 8.79 30.67 14.87
CA LEU A 462 7.97 31.41 13.90
C LEU A 462 8.81 32.34 13.00
N GLU A 463 10.07 32.59 13.33
CA GLU A 463 10.94 33.47 12.56
C GLU A 463 11.40 32.88 11.21
N GLY A 464 11.92 33.76 10.34
CA GLY A 464 12.42 33.38 9.03
C GLY A 464 11.37 32.75 8.10
N LYS A 465 11.76 31.65 7.42
CA LYS A 465 10.92 30.88 6.47
C LYS A 465 10.20 29.70 7.13
N SER A 466 9.81 29.82 8.41
CA SER A 466 9.12 28.76 9.14
C SER A 466 7.81 28.32 8.47
N ILE A 467 7.62 27.01 8.30
CA ILE A 467 6.38 26.42 7.77
C ILE A 467 5.20 26.77 8.69
N LEU A 468 5.41 26.80 10.01
CA LEU A 468 4.39 27.16 10.98
C LEU A 468 3.84 28.58 10.73
N LYS A 469 4.73 29.55 10.48
CA LYS A 469 4.33 30.93 10.16
C LYS A 469 3.52 31.01 8.85
N GLN A 470 3.87 30.18 7.86
CA GLN A 470 3.11 30.11 6.60
C GLN A 470 1.72 29.51 6.80
N ILE A 471 1.56 28.53 7.70
CA ILE A 471 0.27 27.89 7.99
C ILE A 471 -0.66 28.85 8.76
N ILE A 472 -0.17 29.44 9.86
CA ILE A 472 -1.00 30.33 10.69
C ILE A 472 -1.36 31.65 9.99
N GLY A 473 -0.52 32.07 9.03
CA GLY A 473 -0.74 33.25 8.21
C GLY A 473 -0.82 34.55 9.01
N LYS A 474 -1.36 35.60 8.39
CA LYS A 474 -1.48 36.93 9.02
C LYS A 474 -2.38 36.90 10.27
N ARG A 475 -3.53 36.23 10.18
CA ARG A 475 -4.50 36.11 11.27
C ARG A 475 -3.89 35.44 12.50
N GLY A 476 -3.21 34.32 12.33
CA GLY A 476 -2.57 33.63 13.45
C GLY A 476 -1.43 34.43 14.09
N VAL A 477 -0.68 35.22 13.29
CA VAL A 477 0.30 36.17 13.83
C VAL A 477 -0.38 37.26 14.65
N GLU A 478 -1.50 37.82 14.19
CA GLU A 478 -2.30 38.78 14.98
C GLU A 478 -2.80 38.14 16.29
N ARG A 479 -3.26 36.89 16.25
CA ARG A 479 -3.67 36.13 17.45
C ARG A 479 -2.51 35.99 18.44
N TYR A 480 -1.33 35.62 17.94
CA TYR A 480 -0.11 35.50 18.74
C TYR A 480 0.33 36.84 19.36
N GLU A 481 0.29 37.95 18.62
CA GLU A 481 0.59 39.29 19.16
C GLU A 481 -0.42 39.72 20.23
N ARG A 482 -1.70 39.32 20.13
CA ARG A 482 -2.67 39.51 21.23
C ARG A 482 -2.28 38.73 22.48
N LEU A 483 -1.72 37.52 22.36
CA LEU A 483 -1.24 36.76 23.52
C LEU A 483 -0.04 37.46 24.18
N LYS A 484 0.91 37.95 23.38
CA LYS A 484 2.03 38.77 23.90
C LYS A 484 1.52 39.98 24.65
N LYS A 485 0.55 40.71 24.09
CA LYS A 485 -0.08 41.84 24.77
C LYS A 485 -0.73 41.43 26.09
N LYS A 486 -1.50 40.34 26.12
CA LYS A 486 -2.09 39.84 27.38
C LYS A 486 -1.05 39.44 28.43
N ALA A 487 0.05 38.83 28.00
CA ALA A 487 1.15 38.48 28.89
C ALA A 487 1.85 39.74 29.43
N MET A 488 2.05 40.75 28.57
CA MET A 488 2.56 42.07 28.97
C MET A 488 1.64 42.77 29.97
N ASP A 489 0.33 42.81 29.71
CA ASP A 489 -0.67 43.41 30.59
C ASP A 489 -0.65 42.75 32.00
N LYS A 490 -0.50 41.41 32.06
CA LYS A 490 -0.27 40.69 33.33
C LYS A 490 1.06 41.07 33.98
N ALA A 491 2.13 41.15 33.19
CA ALA A 491 3.48 41.49 33.65
C ALA A 491 3.61 42.93 34.18
N VAL A 492 2.72 43.85 33.79
CA VAL A 492 2.67 45.22 34.33
C VAL A 492 1.45 45.47 35.22
N SER A 493 0.78 44.41 35.69
CA SER A 493 -0.47 44.51 36.47
C SER A 493 -0.34 45.35 37.74
N GLU A 494 0.69 45.12 38.56
CA GLU A 494 0.95 45.89 39.78
C GLU A 494 1.17 47.39 39.50
N TRP A 495 1.89 47.69 38.42
CA TRP A 495 2.10 49.07 37.94
C TRP A 495 0.82 49.71 37.41
N SER A 496 -0.03 48.91 36.78
CA SER A 496 -1.34 49.35 36.28
C SER A 496 -2.31 49.61 37.43
N GLN A 497 -2.30 48.78 38.49
CA GLN A 497 -3.07 49.03 39.72
C GLN A 497 -2.61 50.30 40.43
N LEU A 498 -1.29 50.54 40.49
CA LEU A 498 -0.73 51.77 41.04
C LEU A 498 -1.18 52.98 40.23
N THR A 499 -1.15 52.89 38.90
CA THR A 499 -1.64 53.92 37.97
C THR A 499 -3.14 54.18 38.16
N ALA A 500 -3.96 53.14 38.23
CA ALA A 500 -5.41 53.26 38.43
C ALA A 500 -5.76 53.89 39.78
N SER A 501 -5.05 53.50 40.85
CA SER A 501 -5.22 54.09 42.18
C SER A 501 -4.96 55.59 42.17
N LEU A 502 -3.93 56.01 41.43
CA LEU A 502 -3.56 57.40 41.26
C LEU A 502 -4.59 58.19 40.43
N MET A 503 -5.15 57.59 39.37
CA MET A 503 -6.25 58.20 38.61
C MET A 503 -7.52 58.35 39.47
N MET A 504 -7.86 57.37 40.30
CA MET A 504 -8.99 57.45 41.24
C MET A 504 -8.78 58.60 42.25
N ALA A 505 -7.59 58.72 42.82
CA ALA A 505 -7.22 59.81 43.72
C ALA A 505 -7.21 61.19 43.01
N SER A 506 -6.99 61.21 41.69
CA SER A 506 -7.02 62.42 40.85
C SER A 506 -8.42 62.84 40.42
N THR A 507 -9.44 62.00 40.64
CA THR A 507 -10.80 62.25 40.15
C THR A 507 -11.45 63.37 40.96
N LYS A 508 -12.05 64.35 40.27
CA LYS A 508 -12.75 65.47 40.91
C LYS A 508 -14.26 65.23 40.95
N GLN A 509 -14.88 65.41 42.10
CA GLN A 509 -16.34 65.48 42.25
C GLN A 509 -16.71 66.92 42.66
N GLY A 510 -17.53 67.60 41.85
CA GLY A 510 -17.95 68.99 42.14
C GLY A 510 -16.80 70.02 42.18
N GLY A 511 -15.68 69.77 41.49
CA GLY A 511 -14.52 70.67 41.44
C GLY A 511 -13.49 70.47 42.56
N GLN A 512 -13.79 69.62 43.56
CA GLN A 512 -12.84 69.20 44.60
C GLN A 512 -12.37 67.76 44.33
N LEU A 513 -11.18 67.40 44.82
CA LEU A 513 -10.68 66.02 44.75
C LEU A 513 -11.60 65.09 45.55
N SER A 514 -11.75 63.85 45.09
CA SER A 514 -12.61 62.83 45.68
C SER A 514 -12.21 62.43 47.11
N MET A 515 -10.95 62.62 47.47
CA MET A 515 -10.39 62.26 48.78
C MET A 515 -10.20 63.47 49.70
N SER A 516 -10.39 63.26 51.01
CA SER A 516 -10.07 64.29 52.00
C SER A 516 -8.55 64.53 52.08
N ASN A 517 -8.11 65.70 52.56
CA ASN A 517 -6.67 66.02 52.64
C ASN A 517 -5.88 65.04 53.52
N LYS A 518 -6.49 64.51 54.60
CA LYS A 518 -5.85 63.52 55.47
C LYS A 518 -5.69 62.18 54.76
N ASP A 519 -6.67 61.80 53.94
CA ASP A 519 -6.63 60.57 53.17
C ASP A 519 -5.71 60.69 51.95
N LEU A 520 -5.60 61.87 51.35
CA LEU A 520 -4.63 62.17 50.29
C LEU A 520 -3.19 62.06 50.79
N ILE A 521 -2.89 62.58 51.98
CA ILE A 521 -1.54 62.45 52.57
C ILE A 521 -1.19 60.98 52.79
N LYS A 522 -2.09 60.20 53.41
CA LYS A 522 -1.90 58.76 53.58
C LYS A 522 -1.73 58.03 52.24
N PHE A 523 -2.53 58.38 51.24
CA PHE A 523 -2.42 57.80 49.91
C PHE A 523 -1.06 58.10 49.25
N ILE A 524 -0.54 59.33 49.38
CA ILE A 524 0.78 59.70 48.84
C ILE A 524 1.89 58.90 49.54
N ASP A 525 1.84 58.78 50.86
CA ASP A 525 2.80 58.00 51.62
C ASP A 525 2.75 56.51 51.22
N ASP A 526 1.54 55.93 51.12
CA ASP A 526 1.33 54.55 50.66
C ASP A 526 1.77 54.34 49.20
N PHE A 527 1.53 55.32 48.32
CA PHE A 527 1.96 55.29 46.93
C PHE A 527 3.49 55.27 46.83
N ASN A 528 4.19 56.11 47.60
CA ASN A 528 5.64 56.16 47.60
C ASN A 528 6.26 54.84 48.11
N VAL A 529 5.68 54.25 49.17
CA VAL A 529 6.11 52.93 49.67
C VAL A 529 5.94 51.87 48.60
N LYS A 530 4.74 51.76 47.99
CA LYS A 530 4.47 50.78 46.93
C LYS A 530 5.33 51.00 45.68
N LEU A 531 5.61 52.25 45.32
CA LEU A 531 6.46 52.58 44.18
C LEU A 531 7.90 52.09 44.40
N GLU A 532 8.46 52.31 45.59
CA GLU A 532 9.81 51.85 45.93
C GLU A 532 9.86 50.32 46.12
N GLU A 533 8.84 49.71 46.72
CA GLU A 533 8.71 48.25 46.82
C GLU A 533 8.67 47.60 45.43
N ASN A 534 7.79 48.07 44.54
CA ASN A 534 7.68 47.56 43.17
C ASN A 534 8.97 47.80 42.39
N SER A 535 9.61 48.96 42.55
CA SER A 535 10.90 49.25 41.90
C SER A 535 12.01 48.29 42.37
N ASN A 536 12.06 47.99 43.67
CA ASN A 536 13.06 47.08 44.24
C ASN A 536 12.80 45.63 43.84
N LEU A 537 11.54 45.19 43.82
CA LEU A 537 11.16 43.88 43.33
C LEU A 537 11.51 43.73 41.84
N PHE A 538 11.16 44.72 41.02
CA PHE A 538 11.45 44.73 39.59
C PHE A 538 12.95 44.65 39.29
N ARG A 539 13.80 45.35 40.04
CA ARG A 539 15.28 45.27 39.91
C ARG A 539 15.82 43.87 40.19
N ARG A 540 15.20 43.13 41.13
CA ARG A 540 15.65 41.79 41.54
C ARG A 540 15.21 40.69 40.56
N LYS A 541 14.26 40.97 39.66
CA LYS A 541 13.77 39.99 38.69
C LYS A 541 14.77 39.77 37.55
N GLU A 542 15.14 38.52 37.33
CA GLU A 542 15.95 38.11 36.21
C GLU A 542 15.11 38.12 34.92
N MET A 543 15.42 39.05 34.00
CA MET A 543 14.77 39.16 32.70
C MET A 543 15.74 39.72 31.65
N PRO A 544 15.63 39.31 30.37
CA PRO A 544 16.37 39.90 29.26
C PRO A 544 16.20 41.41 29.18
N SER A 545 17.28 42.09 28.79
CA SER A 545 17.33 43.56 28.70
C SER A 545 16.25 44.14 27.79
N TYR A 546 15.94 43.49 26.66
CA TYR A 546 14.90 43.97 25.74
C TYR A 546 13.49 43.92 26.36
N PHE A 547 13.14 42.86 27.09
CA PHE A 547 11.85 42.76 27.79
C PHE A 547 11.76 43.79 28.90
N ARG A 548 12.84 43.96 29.65
CA ARG A 548 12.94 44.98 30.70
C ARG A 548 12.69 46.38 30.12
N GLN A 549 13.33 46.71 29.00
CA GLN A 549 13.14 47.99 28.32
C GLN A 549 11.71 48.16 27.82
N GLN A 550 11.10 47.12 27.26
CA GLN A 550 9.73 47.17 26.77
C GLN A 550 8.72 47.37 27.91
N MET A 551 8.83 46.61 29.00
CA MET A 551 7.99 46.76 30.19
C MET A 551 8.12 48.16 30.78
N VAL A 552 9.35 48.66 30.94
CA VAL A 552 9.61 50.01 31.47
C VAL A 552 9.03 51.07 30.53
N SER A 553 9.12 50.90 29.22
CA SER A 553 8.49 51.81 28.25
C SER A 553 6.98 51.90 28.48
N ASP A 554 6.30 50.76 28.67
CA ASP A 554 4.85 50.73 28.88
C ASP A 554 4.43 51.24 30.27
N ILE A 555 5.20 50.95 31.31
CA ILE A 555 5.03 51.53 32.65
C ILE A 555 5.18 53.06 32.58
N VAL A 556 6.21 53.57 31.92
CA VAL A 556 6.44 55.02 31.79
C VAL A 556 5.30 55.69 31.01
N LYS A 557 4.84 55.08 29.91
CA LYS A 557 3.72 55.61 29.10
C LYS A 557 2.40 55.70 29.86
N THR A 558 2.20 54.93 30.92
CA THR A 558 0.94 54.87 31.68
C THR A 558 1.03 55.62 33.00
N LEU A 559 2.06 55.34 33.81
CA LEU A 559 2.22 55.87 35.15
C LEU A 559 2.63 57.35 35.16
N VAL A 560 3.56 57.77 34.29
CA VAL A 560 4.07 59.16 34.30
C VAL A 560 2.99 60.18 33.90
N PRO A 561 2.21 59.99 32.81
CA PRO A 561 1.11 60.91 32.49
C PRO A 561 0.07 61.00 33.60
N SER A 562 -0.26 59.86 34.21
CA SER A 562 -1.21 59.82 35.32
C SER A 562 -0.67 60.59 36.53
N TYR A 563 0.59 60.35 36.92
CA TYR A 563 1.27 61.08 37.99
C TYR A 563 1.35 62.58 37.71
N LYS A 564 1.59 62.99 36.46
CA LYS A 564 1.58 64.41 36.07
C LYS A 564 0.21 65.06 36.28
N ILE A 565 -0.88 64.37 35.99
CA ILE A 565 -2.25 64.86 36.23
C ILE A 565 -2.51 64.99 37.74
N PHE A 566 -2.17 63.97 38.52
CA PHE A 566 -2.28 63.98 39.99
C PHE A 566 -1.46 65.11 40.62
N TYR A 567 -0.18 65.18 40.26
CA TYR A 567 0.77 66.19 40.72
C TYR A 567 0.30 67.59 40.37
N GLY A 568 -0.17 67.83 39.14
CA GLY A 568 -0.71 69.13 38.71
C GLY A 568 -1.99 69.54 39.43
N ASN A 569 -2.84 68.59 39.81
CA ASN A 569 -4.05 68.86 40.60
C ASN A 569 -3.76 69.24 42.06
N ILE A 570 -2.62 68.79 42.62
CA ILE A 570 -2.22 69.06 44.02
C ILE A 570 -1.28 70.26 44.12
N SER A 571 -0.35 70.43 43.17
CA SER A 571 0.69 71.46 43.18
C SER A 571 0.44 72.66 42.25
N GLY A 572 -0.53 72.57 41.33
CA GLY A 572 -0.82 73.62 40.34
C GLY A 572 -1.55 74.84 40.92
N GLY A 573 -1.51 75.96 40.18
CA GLY A 573 -1.99 77.29 40.61
C GLY A 573 -3.49 77.45 40.92
N GLY A 574 -4.29 76.38 40.83
CA GLY A 574 -5.70 76.32 41.29
C GLY A 574 -5.90 75.59 42.63
N ALA A 575 -4.81 75.20 43.30
CA ALA A 575 -4.83 74.46 44.56
C ALA A 575 -5.36 75.33 45.72
N SER A 576 -6.36 74.83 46.46
CA SER A 576 -6.83 75.47 47.70
C SER A 576 -5.69 75.62 48.71
N SER A 577 -5.79 76.56 49.66
CA SER A 577 -4.76 76.75 50.71
C SER A 577 -4.46 75.46 51.49
N ALA A 578 -5.41 74.53 51.54
CA ALA A 578 -5.27 73.21 52.14
C ALA A 578 -4.49 72.20 51.27
N ALA A 579 -4.55 72.30 49.94
CA ALA A 579 -3.79 71.46 49.01
C ALA A 579 -2.27 71.77 49.03
N ARG A 580 -1.87 72.99 49.44
CA ARG A 580 -0.46 73.35 49.69
C ARG A 580 0.19 72.57 50.84
N GLY A 581 -0.60 72.12 51.83
CA GLY A 581 -0.12 71.26 52.91
C GLY A 581 0.17 69.83 52.45
N VAL A 582 -0.66 69.33 51.53
CA VAL A 582 -0.53 68.01 50.90
C VAL A 582 0.66 67.96 49.93
N ALA A 583 0.93 69.06 49.21
CA ALA A 583 2.04 69.15 48.27
C ALA A 583 3.42 68.89 48.89
N LYS A 584 3.59 69.11 50.21
CA LYS A 584 4.85 68.83 50.92
C LYS A 584 5.17 67.33 51.05
N HIS A 585 4.16 66.47 50.88
CA HIS A 585 4.33 65.02 50.94
C HIS A 585 4.71 64.40 49.58
N LEU A 586 4.66 65.19 48.49
CA LEU A 586 5.12 64.75 47.17
C LEU A 586 6.66 64.72 47.15
N GLN A 587 7.24 63.53 47.15
CA GLN A 587 8.69 63.34 47.26
C GLN A 587 9.44 63.46 45.93
N VAL A 588 8.76 63.31 44.80
CA VAL A 588 9.38 63.17 43.47
C VAL A 588 8.61 64.00 42.46
N SER A 589 9.31 64.76 41.60
CA SER A 589 8.68 65.46 40.47
C SER A 589 8.31 64.49 39.34
N PRO A 590 7.35 64.81 38.44
CA PRO A 590 7.04 63.95 37.30
C PRO A 590 8.26 63.64 36.41
N GLU A 591 9.17 64.60 36.24
CA GLU A 591 10.41 64.45 35.49
C GLU A 591 11.40 63.52 36.20
N GLU A 592 11.53 63.64 37.53
CA GLU A 592 12.35 62.74 38.34
C GLU A 592 11.78 61.31 38.36
N LEU A 593 10.45 61.15 38.43
CA LEU A 593 9.80 59.85 38.37
C LEU A 593 10.07 59.17 37.02
N ALA A 594 9.94 59.90 35.92
CA ALA A 594 10.28 59.40 34.59
C ALA A 594 11.76 58.98 34.51
N GLY A 595 12.67 59.78 35.08
CA GLY A 595 14.09 59.45 35.18
C GLY A 595 14.37 58.19 36.00
N ARG A 596 13.75 58.04 37.16
CA ARG A 596 13.87 56.85 38.03
C ARG A 596 13.37 55.59 37.34
N LEU A 597 12.22 55.65 36.68
CA LEU A 597 11.66 54.51 35.94
C LEU A 597 12.52 54.14 34.73
N ALA A 598 13.04 55.13 33.98
CA ALA A 598 13.93 54.88 32.85
C ALA A 598 15.25 54.18 33.27
N GLN A 599 15.73 54.43 34.49
CA GLN A 599 16.89 53.72 35.05
C GLN A 599 16.59 52.25 35.37
N LEU A 600 15.33 51.89 35.63
CA LEU A 600 14.92 50.48 35.80
C LEU A 600 15.01 49.69 34.49
N GLY A 601 15.04 50.36 33.33
CA GLY A 601 15.17 49.73 32.03
C GLY A 601 16.59 49.38 31.62
N ARG A 602 17.59 49.77 32.42
CA ARG A 602 19.02 49.59 32.13
C ARG A 602 19.59 48.30 32.71
#